data_AF-A0A7S2M6L4-F1
#
_entry.id   AF-A0A7S2M6L4-F1
#
_cell.length_a   1.000
_cell.length_b   1.000
_cell.length_c   1.000
_cell.angle_alpha   90.00
_cell.angle_beta   90.00
_cell.angle_gamma   90.00
#
_symmetry.space_group_name_H-M   'P 1'
#
loop_
_entity.id
_entity.type
_entity.pdbx_description
1 polymer ?
#
loop_
_entity_poly.entity_id
_entity_poly.type
_entity_poly.pdbx_seq_one_letter_code
_entity_poly.pdbx_strand_id
1 'polypeptide(L)'
;VLMVSMCSVLVWSLVRPQLPSVKRYPRFATPDVGVYDDCRSWTGPGLVCYLETPEHVLVRRWIPENATVMEFGARFGTTTCEIAKKIKNSGRVVAVEPDSDVWAALANNLKSHACNAHVLRGAIGSSPLQMAPSGYASRSQLAGALPDQRQVPMFTFDEIEAAMGLKFDTLLIDCEGCAQDMMDQIGPRIEAGIKLILLEADMPNTGGDCQSHCMDYAKFFEFLRGAGFQQVETFNDCDRARTGA
;
A
#
# COMPACT_ATOMS: atom_id res chain seq x y z
N VAL A 1 9.91 -19.75 -12.58
CA VAL A 1 10.82 -18.71 -12.08
C VAL A 1 10.04 -17.40 -12.14
N LEU A 2 9.27 -17.11 -11.09
CA LEU A 2 8.69 -15.77 -10.92
C LEU A 2 9.79 -14.91 -10.30
N MET A 3 10.49 -14.13 -11.13
CA MET A 3 11.16 -12.93 -10.65
C MET A 3 10.09 -11.84 -10.65
N VAL A 4 9.39 -11.68 -9.53
CA VAL A 4 8.85 -10.37 -9.17
C VAL A 4 10.06 -9.65 -8.59
N SER A 5 10.68 -8.80 -9.40
CA SER A 5 11.77 -7.93 -8.94
C SER A 5 11.10 -6.80 -8.15
N MET A 6 11.01 -7.00 -6.85
CA MET A 6 10.47 -6.02 -5.91
C MET A 6 11.51 -4.91 -5.74
N CYS A 7 11.10 -3.65 -5.92
CA CYS A 7 12.03 -2.53 -5.93
C CYS A 7 11.80 -1.59 -4.75
N SER A 8 11.94 -2.09 -3.53
CA SER A 8 12.02 -1.30 -2.27
C SER A 8 10.75 -0.60 -1.78
N VAL A 9 10.57 -0.63 -0.46
CA VAL A 9 9.58 0.18 0.26
C VAL A 9 10.25 1.44 0.83
N LEU A 10 9.62 2.59 0.62
CA LEU A 10 10.13 3.92 0.94
C LEU A 10 9.23 4.63 1.96
N VAL A 11 9.83 5.39 2.86
CA VAL A 11 9.11 6.24 3.82
C VAL A 11 9.42 7.70 3.58
N TRP A 12 8.38 8.50 3.39
CA TRP A 12 8.43 9.94 3.18
C TRP A 12 7.66 10.67 4.27
N SER A 13 8.26 11.71 4.86
CA SER A 13 7.65 12.47 5.96
C SER A 13 7.83 13.98 5.82
N LEU A 14 6.80 14.77 6.16
CA LEU A 14 6.86 16.25 6.20
C LEU A 14 7.57 16.78 7.44
N VAL A 15 7.42 16.09 8.56
CA VAL A 15 8.09 16.43 9.82
C VAL A 15 9.28 15.49 9.92
N ARG A 16 10.47 15.96 10.30
CA ARG A 16 11.50 15.04 10.78
C ARG A 16 10.96 14.38 12.03
N PRO A 17 10.50 13.12 12.00
CA PRO A 17 9.92 12.54 13.19
C PRO A 17 11.06 12.46 14.20
N GLN A 18 10.79 12.69 15.48
CA GLN A 18 11.67 12.11 16.48
C GLN A 18 11.64 10.61 16.19
N LEU A 19 12.72 10.11 15.58
CA LEU A 19 12.88 8.69 15.32
C LEU A 19 12.49 8.00 16.63
N PRO A 20 11.45 7.14 16.64
CA PRO A 20 11.17 6.38 17.83
C PRO A 20 12.48 5.73 18.23
N SER A 21 12.90 5.95 19.49
CA SER A 21 14.19 5.48 20.00
C SER A 21 14.43 4.08 19.45
N VAL A 22 15.47 3.90 18.63
CA VAL A 22 15.70 2.67 17.87
C VAL A 22 15.80 1.53 18.87
N LYS A 23 14.68 0.90 19.20
CA LYS A 23 14.68 -0.44 19.72
C LYS A 23 15.23 -1.23 18.54
N ARG A 24 16.50 -1.64 18.63
CA ARG A 24 17.06 -2.64 17.74
C ARG A 24 16.08 -3.81 17.80
N TYR A 25 15.24 -3.95 16.78
CA TYR A 25 14.53 -5.20 16.60
C TYR A 25 15.63 -6.25 16.46
N PRO A 26 15.50 -7.40 17.16
CA PRO A 26 16.50 -8.45 17.07
C PRO A 26 16.76 -8.75 15.59
N ARG A 27 18.03 -9.00 15.23
CA ARG A 27 18.36 -9.62 13.94
C ARG A 27 17.41 -10.80 13.80
N PHE A 28 16.56 -10.78 12.77
CA PHE A 28 15.48 -11.75 12.59
C PHE A 28 16.09 -13.16 12.67
N ALA A 29 15.86 -13.84 13.79
CA ALA A 29 16.47 -15.13 14.09
C ALA A 29 15.56 -16.31 13.68
N THR A 30 14.41 -16.03 13.08
CA THR A 30 13.47 -17.04 12.61
C THR A 30 12.76 -16.56 11.33
N PRO A 31 12.67 -17.39 10.28
CA PRO A 31 12.00 -17.05 9.02
C PRO A 31 10.47 -16.90 9.09
N ASP A 32 9.85 -17.02 10.28
CA ASP A 32 8.39 -17.02 10.47
C ASP A 32 7.79 -15.66 10.89
N VAL A 33 8.48 -14.53 10.70
CA VAL A 33 7.98 -13.20 11.13
C VAL A 33 7.46 -12.37 9.95
N GLY A 34 6.44 -12.87 9.26
CA GLY A 34 5.69 -12.12 8.25
C GLY A 34 4.67 -11.18 8.91
N VAL A 35 3.40 -11.60 8.85
CA VAL A 35 2.25 -10.90 9.44
C VAL A 35 2.14 -11.20 10.94
N TYR A 36 1.54 -10.30 11.72
CA TYR A 36 1.36 -10.43 13.18
C TYR A 36 0.76 -11.78 13.66
N ASP A 37 -0.01 -12.49 12.83
CA ASP A 37 -0.88 -13.60 13.27
C ASP A 37 -0.54 -14.99 12.69
N ASP A 38 0.73 -15.27 12.38
CA ASP A 38 1.16 -16.49 11.67
C ASP A 38 0.70 -16.49 10.19
N CYS A 39 1.63 -16.76 9.28
CA CYS A 39 1.36 -16.73 7.86
C CYS A 39 0.33 -17.76 7.40
N ARG A 40 0.21 -18.87 8.14
CA ARG A 40 -0.65 -20.01 7.79
C ARG A 40 -2.14 -19.76 7.98
N SER A 41 -2.52 -18.73 8.74
CA SER A 41 -3.93 -18.39 8.99
C SER A 41 -4.54 -17.49 7.92
N TRP A 42 -3.73 -16.98 6.98
CA TRP A 42 -4.17 -16.11 5.89
C TRP A 42 -4.55 -16.91 4.65
N THR A 43 -5.60 -16.46 3.95
CA THR A 43 -6.12 -17.15 2.77
C THR A 43 -6.17 -16.23 1.56
N GLY A 44 -5.79 -16.75 0.39
CA GLY A 44 -5.80 -16.00 -0.85
C GLY A 44 -5.13 -16.77 -2.00
N PRO A 45 -5.68 -16.78 -3.23
CA PRO A 45 -5.03 -17.41 -4.37
C PRO A 45 -3.62 -16.83 -4.61
N GLY A 46 -2.60 -17.68 -4.55
CA GLY A 46 -1.21 -17.26 -4.77
C GLY A 46 -0.62 -16.37 -3.67
N LEU A 47 -1.25 -16.28 -2.49
CA LEU A 47 -0.73 -15.51 -1.37
C LEU A 47 0.67 -15.98 -0.97
N VAL A 48 1.62 -15.04 -0.94
CA VAL A 48 2.95 -15.21 -0.36
C VAL A 48 3.06 -14.24 0.81
N CYS A 49 2.60 -14.63 2.00
CA CYS A 49 2.39 -13.61 3.05
C CYS A 49 3.68 -13.02 3.67
N TYR A 50 4.86 -13.55 3.33
CA TYR A 50 6.14 -12.97 3.72
C TYR A 50 6.65 -11.92 2.71
N LEU A 51 6.00 -11.78 1.55
CA LEU A 51 6.44 -10.87 0.49
C LEU A 51 6.51 -9.43 1.02
N GLU A 52 5.45 -8.97 1.69
CA GLU A 52 5.36 -7.60 2.24
C GLU A 52 6.07 -7.40 3.58
N THR A 53 6.98 -8.30 3.98
CA THR A 53 7.69 -8.17 5.28
C THR A 53 8.42 -6.83 5.43
N PRO A 54 9.16 -6.31 4.41
CA PRO A 54 9.78 -4.98 4.51
C PRO A 54 8.76 -3.87 4.76
N GLU A 55 7.61 -3.92 4.08
CA GLU A 55 6.52 -2.97 4.27
C GLU A 55 5.95 -3.06 5.69
N HIS A 56 5.60 -4.26 6.16
CA HIS A 56 5.10 -4.49 7.51
C HIS A 56 6.06 -3.93 8.58
N VAL A 57 7.37 -4.07 8.38
CA VAL A 57 8.39 -3.50 9.29
C VAL A 57 8.31 -1.97 9.33
N LEU A 58 8.12 -1.33 8.17
CA LEU A 58 8.00 0.13 8.09
C LEU A 58 6.66 0.62 8.64
N VAL A 59 5.56 -0.08 8.41
CA VAL A 59 4.24 0.17 9.03
C VAL A 59 4.36 0.20 10.55
N ARG A 60 4.91 -0.87 11.15
CA ARG A 60 5.08 -0.99 12.61
C ARG A 60 5.95 0.12 13.20
N ARG A 61 6.91 0.63 12.42
CA ARG A 61 7.89 1.64 12.85
C ARG A 61 7.36 3.06 12.72
N TRP A 62 6.76 3.40 11.60
CA TRP A 62 6.55 4.79 11.21
C TRP A 62 5.12 5.28 11.36
N ILE A 63 4.11 4.42 11.18
CA ILE A 63 2.70 4.86 11.29
C ILE A 63 2.41 5.25 12.75
N PRO A 64 1.97 6.49 13.04
CA PRO A 64 1.57 6.86 14.40
C PRO A 64 0.35 6.06 14.88
N GLU A 65 0.28 5.74 16.18
CA GLU A 65 -0.86 4.98 16.74
C GLU A 65 -2.21 5.71 16.63
N ASN A 66 -2.19 7.03 16.39
CA ASN A 66 -3.37 7.89 16.23
C ASN A 66 -3.59 8.32 14.77
N ALA A 67 -2.86 7.75 13.81
CA ALA A 67 -2.97 8.09 12.39
C ALA A 67 -4.36 7.76 11.82
N THR A 68 -4.72 8.45 10.74
CA THR A 68 -5.86 8.10 9.88
C THR A 68 -5.31 7.76 8.50
N VAL A 69 -5.42 6.50 8.12
CA VAL A 69 -4.65 5.90 7.01
C VAL A 69 -5.55 5.57 5.83
N MET A 70 -5.16 6.04 4.64
CA MET A 70 -5.68 5.53 3.38
C MET A 70 -4.63 4.58 2.81
N GLU A 71 -5.00 3.31 2.65
CA GLU A 71 -4.18 2.27 2.03
C GLU A 71 -4.70 2.00 0.61
N PHE A 72 -3.80 1.99 -0.35
CA PHE A 72 -4.07 1.58 -1.73
C PHE A 72 -3.46 0.20 -1.94
N GLY A 73 -4.26 -0.75 -2.44
CA GLY A 73 -3.91 -2.15 -2.70
C GLY A 73 -3.94 -3.06 -1.48
N ALA A 74 -5.15 -3.27 -0.93
CA ALA A 74 -5.32 -4.09 0.26
C ALA A 74 -5.07 -5.59 0.01
N ARG A 75 -5.34 -6.05 -1.21
CA ARG A 75 -5.31 -7.43 -1.67
C ARG A 75 -5.93 -8.43 -0.70
N PHE A 76 -5.14 -9.16 0.07
CA PHE A 76 -5.62 -10.14 1.06
C PHE A 76 -5.66 -9.62 2.50
N GLY A 77 -5.23 -8.37 2.74
CA GLY A 77 -5.39 -7.63 3.98
C GLY A 77 -4.24 -7.76 4.98
N THR A 78 -3.09 -8.28 4.55
CA THR A 78 -1.93 -8.47 5.42
C THR A 78 -1.43 -7.12 5.95
N THR A 79 -1.12 -6.19 5.05
CA THR A 79 -0.73 -4.82 5.39
C THR A 79 -1.86 -4.06 6.07
N THR A 80 -3.09 -4.19 5.58
CA THR A 80 -4.27 -3.59 6.22
C THR A 80 -4.34 -3.94 7.70
N CYS A 81 -4.08 -5.19 8.06
CA CYS A 81 -4.13 -5.63 9.44
C CYS A 81 -2.93 -5.16 10.27
N GLU A 82 -1.74 -5.07 9.67
CA GLU A 82 -0.57 -4.43 10.29
C GLU A 82 -0.87 -2.98 10.67
N ILE A 83 -1.47 -2.22 9.74
CA ILE A 83 -1.93 -0.84 9.99
C ILE A 83 -2.97 -0.85 11.10
N ALA A 84 -4.03 -1.66 10.98
CA ALA A 84 -5.14 -1.70 11.94
C ALA A 84 -4.63 -1.96 13.36
N LYS A 85 -3.75 -2.95 13.56
CA LYS A 85 -3.13 -3.24 14.86
C LYS A 85 -2.22 -2.12 15.34
N LYS A 86 -1.43 -1.53 14.45
CA LYS A 86 -0.56 -0.39 14.78
C LYS A 86 -1.35 0.80 15.31
N ILE A 87 -2.54 1.07 14.75
CA ILE A 87 -3.45 2.12 15.21
C ILE A 87 -4.48 1.63 16.25
N LYS A 88 -4.19 0.52 16.93
CA LYS A 88 -4.99 -0.07 18.03
C LYS A 88 -6.43 -0.40 17.64
N ASN A 89 -6.63 -0.86 16.40
CA ASN A 89 -7.94 -1.21 15.83
C ASN A 89 -8.97 -0.09 15.99
N SER A 90 -8.53 1.17 15.84
CA SER A 90 -9.38 2.35 16.01
C SER A 90 -10.43 2.55 14.92
N GLY A 91 -10.39 1.77 13.83
CA GLY A 91 -11.28 1.91 12.68
C GLY A 91 -10.89 3.06 11.74
N ARG A 92 -9.72 3.68 11.93
CA ARG A 92 -9.26 4.83 11.13
C ARG A 92 -8.39 4.43 9.92
N VAL A 93 -8.62 3.24 9.38
CA VAL A 93 -7.97 2.77 8.16
C VAL A 93 -9.04 2.43 7.12
N VAL A 94 -8.88 3.01 5.93
CA VAL A 94 -9.63 2.63 4.73
C VAL A 94 -8.66 1.95 3.77
N ALA A 95 -8.96 0.71 3.44
CA ALA A 95 -8.20 -0.12 2.52
C ALA A 95 -8.93 -0.16 1.16
N VAL A 96 -8.29 0.37 0.13
CA VAL A 96 -8.83 0.47 -1.24
C VAL A 96 -8.38 -0.74 -2.04
N GLU A 97 -9.34 -1.51 -2.55
CA GLU A 97 -9.07 -2.72 -3.34
C GLU A 97 -9.97 -2.78 -4.58
N PRO A 98 -9.40 -2.63 -5.79
CA PRO A 98 -10.17 -2.65 -7.04
C PRO A 98 -10.49 -4.07 -7.54
N ASP A 99 -9.72 -5.09 -7.17
CA ASP A 99 -9.91 -6.45 -7.65
C ASP A 99 -11.04 -7.17 -6.90
N SER A 100 -12.17 -7.34 -7.58
CA SER A 100 -13.31 -8.05 -7.00
C SER A 100 -13.04 -9.51 -6.65
N ASP A 101 -12.03 -10.13 -7.28
CA ASP A 101 -11.72 -11.54 -7.05
C ASP A 101 -11.14 -11.80 -5.66
N VAL A 102 -10.55 -10.77 -5.02
CA VAL A 102 -9.95 -10.89 -3.69
C VAL A 102 -10.84 -10.38 -2.55
N TRP A 103 -11.92 -9.65 -2.84
CA TRP A 103 -12.77 -9.00 -1.81
C TRP A 103 -13.32 -9.97 -0.76
N ALA A 104 -13.69 -11.19 -1.16
CA ALA A 104 -14.20 -12.19 -0.22
C ALA A 104 -13.10 -12.69 0.73
N ALA A 105 -11.91 -12.96 0.19
CA ALA A 105 -10.74 -13.37 0.98
C ALA A 105 -10.29 -12.24 1.92
N LEU A 106 -10.19 -11.01 1.41
CA LEU A 106 -9.89 -9.81 2.18
C LEU A 106 -10.83 -9.65 3.38
N ALA A 107 -12.15 -9.64 3.14
CA ALA A 107 -13.14 -9.47 4.19
C ALA A 107 -13.09 -10.60 5.23
N ASN A 108 -12.88 -11.85 4.79
CA ASN A 108 -12.75 -13.00 5.69
C ASN A 108 -11.47 -12.91 6.54
N ASN A 109 -10.34 -12.54 5.94
CA ASN A 109 -9.07 -12.41 6.63
C ASN A 109 -9.12 -11.29 7.67
N LEU A 110 -9.64 -10.10 7.33
CA LEU A 110 -9.78 -9.00 8.29
C LEU A 110 -10.67 -9.40 9.48
N LYS A 111 -11.75 -10.15 9.21
CA LYS A 111 -12.65 -10.65 10.25
C LYS A 111 -11.99 -11.72 11.12
N SER A 112 -11.33 -12.72 10.54
CA SER A 112 -10.72 -13.82 11.29
C SER A 112 -9.55 -13.38 12.17
N HIS A 113 -8.88 -12.31 11.78
CA HIS A 113 -7.75 -11.71 12.50
C HIS A 113 -8.13 -10.50 13.36
N ALA A 114 -9.43 -10.22 13.51
CA ALA A 114 -9.98 -9.11 14.30
C ALA A 114 -9.35 -7.74 13.97
N CYS A 115 -9.11 -7.48 12.68
CA CYS A 115 -8.56 -6.22 12.19
C CYS A 115 -9.71 -5.26 11.87
N ASN A 116 -9.76 -4.13 12.58
CA ASN A 116 -10.82 -3.13 12.40
C ASN A 116 -10.43 -2.13 11.30
N ALA A 117 -10.90 -2.41 10.08
CA ALA A 117 -10.64 -1.63 8.88
C ALA A 117 -11.90 -1.51 8.01
N HIS A 118 -12.00 -0.43 7.26
CA HIS A 118 -13.03 -0.26 6.24
C HIS A 118 -12.45 -0.67 4.89
N VAL A 119 -13.20 -1.47 4.12
CA VAL A 119 -12.79 -1.87 2.76
C VAL A 119 -13.59 -1.07 1.75
N LEU A 120 -12.89 -0.31 0.92
CA LEU A 120 -13.45 0.32 -0.28
C LEU A 120 -13.25 -0.61 -1.47
N ARG A 121 -14.36 -1.11 -2.01
CA ARG A 121 -14.41 -2.03 -3.14
C ARG A 121 -14.42 -1.27 -4.45
N GLY A 122 -13.24 -0.85 -4.91
CA GLY A 122 -13.08 0.04 -6.05
C GLY A 122 -11.71 0.70 -6.05
N ALA A 123 -11.59 1.80 -6.80
CA ALA A 123 -10.39 2.61 -6.89
C ALA A 123 -10.70 4.10 -6.67
N ILE A 124 -9.65 4.87 -6.39
CA ILE A 124 -9.72 6.32 -6.32
C ILE A 124 -9.22 6.91 -7.64
N GLY A 125 -9.98 7.83 -8.23
CA GLY A 125 -9.59 8.50 -9.47
C GLY A 125 -10.76 9.16 -10.19
N SER A 126 -10.46 10.07 -11.12
CA SER A 126 -11.46 10.70 -11.99
C SER A 126 -11.68 9.98 -13.33
N SER A 127 -10.78 9.06 -13.68
CA SER A 127 -10.82 8.32 -14.94
C SER A 127 -11.28 6.88 -14.71
N PRO A 128 -12.16 6.32 -15.57
CA PRO A 128 -12.55 4.92 -15.45
C PRO A 128 -11.35 3.97 -15.51
N LEU A 129 -11.31 3.02 -14.59
CA LEU A 129 -10.29 1.97 -14.54
C LEU A 129 -10.90 0.59 -14.83
N GLN A 130 -10.04 -0.31 -15.29
CA GLN A 130 -10.32 -1.73 -15.49
C GLN A 130 -9.21 -2.57 -14.88
N MET A 131 -9.54 -3.80 -14.49
CA MET A 131 -8.54 -4.75 -13.96
C MET A 131 -7.72 -5.39 -15.09
N ALA A 132 -6.40 -5.39 -14.93
CA ALA A 132 -5.44 -6.13 -15.73
C ALA A 132 -4.95 -7.37 -14.94
N PRO A 133 -5.46 -8.59 -15.25
CA PRO A 133 -5.14 -9.78 -14.46
C PRO A 133 -3.69 -10.23 -14.63
N SER A 134 -2.99 -10.45 -13.52
CA SER A 134 -1.62 -10.97 -13.44
C SER A 134 -1.39 -11.86 -12.21
N GLY A 135 -2.43 -12.56 -11.76
CA GLY A 135 -2.36 -13.35 -10.51
C GLY A 135 -2.09 -12.43 -9.32
N TYR A 136 -1.09 -12.75 -8.49
CA TYR A 136 -0.71 -11.94 -7.32
C TYR A 136 -0.17 -10.54 -7.67
N ALA A 137 0.18 -10.25 -8.92
CA ALA A 137 0.62 -8.91 -9.34
C ALA A 137 -0.45 -8.17 -10.17
N SER A 138 -1.72 -8.55 -10.01
CA SER A 138 -2.82 -7.90 -10.75
C SER A 138 -2.94 -6.43 -10.34
N ARG A 139 -3.17 -5.55 -11.32
CA ARG A 139 -3.26 -4.10 -11.15
C ARG A 139 -4.43 -3.49 -11.91
N SER A 140 -4.84 -2.28 -11.53
CA SER A 140 -5.74 -1.47 -12.34
C SER A 140 -4.98 -0.72 -13.43
N GLN A 141 -5.66 -0.45 -14.54
CA GLN A 141 -5.18 0.41 -15.63
C GLN A 141 -6.32 1.26 -16.17
N LEU A 142 -6.01 2.35 -16.87
CA LEU A 142 -7.01 3.16 -17.57
C LEU A 142 -7.88 2.28 -18.48
N ALA A 143 -9.19 2.47 -18.39
CA ALA A 143 -10.14 1.72 -19.18
C ALA A 143 -9.92 2.02 -20.68
N GLY A 144 -9.68 0.96 -21.45
CA GLY A 144 -9.64 1.03 -22.91
C GLY A 144 -11.02 0.83 -23.51
N ALA A 145 -11.13 0.88 -24.83
CA ALA A 145 -12.38 0.57 -25.54
C ALA A 145 -12.73 -0.94 -25.57
N LEU A 146 -12.03 -1.77 -24.79
CA LEU A 146 -12.21 -3.22 -24.82
C LEU A 146 -13.33 -3.64 -23.86
N PRO A 147 -14.45 -4.18 -24.36
CA PRO A 147 -15.68 -4.39 -23.58
C PRO A 147 -15.60 -5.53 -22.55
N ASP A 148 -14.59 -6.40 -22.62
CA ASP A 148 -14.50 -7.63 -21.82
C ASP A 148 -13.67 -7.49 -20.54
N GLN A 149 -13.13 -6.29 -20.22
CA GLN A 149 -12.41 -6.09 -18.97
C GLN A 149 -13.34 -5.62 -17.84
N ARG A 150 -13.12 -6.18 -16.64
CA ARG A 150 -13.93 -5.88 -15.46
C ARG A 150 -13.71 -4.42 -15.05
N GLN A 151 -14.76 -3.62 -15.18
CA GLN A 151 -14.74 -2.21 -14.75
C GLN A 151 -14.63 -2.13 -13.23
N VAL A 152 -13.85 -1.17 -12.78
CA VAL A 152 -13.61 -0.88 -11.37
C VAL A 152 -14.52 0.28 -10.95
N PRO A 153 -15.31 0.15 -9.87
CA PRO A 153 -16.03 1.28 -9.29
C PRO A 153 -15.06 2.39 -8.89
N MET A 154 -15.32 3.61 -9.34
CA MET A 154 -14.47 4.76 -9.08
C MET A 154 -15.07 5.63 -7.98
N PHE A 155 -14.21 6.12 -7.10
CA PHE A 155 -14.55 7.05 -6.02
C PHE A 155 -13.56 8.22 -6.02
N THR A 156 -13.99 9.34 -5.48
CA THR A 156 -13.13 10.49 -5.20
C THR A 156 -12.64 10.45 -3.77
N PHE A 157 -11.52 11.11 -3.50
CA PHE A 157 -10.99 11.21 -2.14
C PHE A 157 -11.98 11.92 -1.20
N ASP A 158 -12.71 12.94 -1.69
CA ASP A 158 -13.70 13.67 -0.92
C ASP A 158 -14.92 12.83 -0.53
N GLU A 159 -15.41 11.97 -1.43
CA GLU A 159 -16.51 11.06 -1.11
C GLU A 159 -16.16 10.13 0.05
N ILE A 160 -14.91 9.67 0.11
CA ILE A 160 -14.43 8.77 1.15
C ILE A 160 -14.28 9.52 2.47
N GLU A 161 -13.65 10.70 2.48
CA GLU A 161 -13.55 11.54 3.68
C GLU A 161 -14.94 11.92 4.21
N ALA A 162 -15.88 12.25 3.34
CA ALA A 162 -17.25 12.58 3.71
C ALA A 162 -18.00 11.37 4.30
N ALA A 163 -17.88 10.18 3.67
CA ALA A 163 -18.50 8.96 4.17
C ALA A 163 -17.94 8.52 5.52
N MET A 164 -16.63 8.72 5.74
CA MET A 164 -15.95 8.36 6.98
C MET A 164 -16.12 9.40 8.09
N GLY A 165 -16.38 10.66 7.74
CA GLY A 165 -16.30 11.77 8.69
C GLY A 165 -14.88 11.97 9.24
N LEU A 166 -13.86 11.57 8.48
CA LEU A 166 -12.46 11.60 8.87
C LEU A 166 -11.62 12.32 7.80
N LYS A 167 -10.49 12.89 8.23
CA LYS A 167 -9.45 13.41 7.34
C LYS A 167 -8.23 12.51 7.42
N PHE A 168 -7.72 12.10 6.27
CA PHE A 168 -6.54 11.25 6.21
C PHE A 168 -5.28 12.09 6.40
N ASP A 169 -4.32 11.56 7.18
CA ASP A 169 -3.02 12.20 7.39
C ASP A 169 -1.85 11.29 7.01
N THR A 170 -2.14 10.05 6.63
CA THR A 170 -1.14 9.04 6.26
C THR A 170 -1.62 8.28 5.03
N LEU A 171 -0.73 8.09 4.05
CA LEU A 171 -0.96 7.22 2.91
C LEU A 171 -0.05 5.99 2.99
N LEU A 172 -0.58 4.82 2.67
CA LEU A 172 0.21 3.65 2.27
C LEU A 172 -0.14 3.32 0.82
N ILE A 173 0.87 3.29 -0.05
CA ILE A 173 0.70 3.12 -1.49
C ILE A 173 1.46 1.86 -1.91
N ASP A 174 0.75 0.75 -2.00
CA ASP A 174 1.19 -0.54 -2.54
C ASP A 174 0.19 -0.92 -3.62
N CYS A 175 0.45 -0.53 -4.86
CA CYS A 175 -0.55 -0.73 -5.91
C CYS A 175 0.05 -0.95 -7.29
N GLU A 176 1.23 -1.57 -7.33
CA GLU A 176 1.83 -2.04 -8.59
C GLU A 176 2.00 -0.89 -9.60
N GLY A 177 2.41 0.28 -9.11
CA GLY A 177 2.66 1.48 -9.92
C GLY A 177 1.41 2.27 -10.34
N CYS A 178 0.28 2.15 -9.62
CA CYS A 178 -0.95 2.88 -9.94
C CYS A 178 -0.98 4.36 -9.47
N ALA A 179 -0.01 4.80 -8.66
CA ALA A 179 -0.04 6.12 -8.02
C ALA A 179 -0.14 7.30 -9.01
N GLN A 180 0.44 7.16 -10.21
CA GLN A 180 0.36 8.20 -11.24
C GLN A 180 -1.07 8.44 -11.76
N ASP A 181 -1.94 7.42 -11.71
CA ASP A 181 -3.31 7.50 -12.21
C ASP A 181 -4.27 8.20 -11.24
N MET A 182 -3.86 8.35 -9.98
CA MET A 182 -4.66 8.97 -8.92
C MET A 182 -4.11 10.33 -8.49
N MET A 183 -3.13 10.90 -9.19
CA MET A 183 -2.49 12.17 -8.80
C MET A 183 -3.45 13.35 -8.73
N ASP A 184 -4.53 13.34 -9.51
CA ASP A 184 -5.61 14.32 -9.44
C ASP A 184 -6.36 14.26 -8.10
N GLN A 185 -6.37 13.09 -7.44
CA GLN A 185 -7.01 12.86 -6.15
C GLN A 185 -6.02 13.01 -4.99
N ILE A 186 -4.84 12.36 -5.05
CA ILE A 186 -3.88 12.34 -3.94
C ILE A 186 -3.00 13.59 -3.87
N GLY A 187 -2.68 14.21 -5.01
CA GLY A 187 -1.81 15.40 -5.07
C GLY A 187 -2.31 16.54 -4.19
N PRO A 188 -3.58 16.99 -4.35
CA PRO A 188 -4.16 18.03 -3.50
C PRO A 188 -4.19 17.67 -2.00
N ARG A 189 -4.31 16.38 -1.65
CA ARG A 189 -4.30 15.93 -0.24
C ARG A 189 -2.90 15.95 0.34
N ILE A 190 -1.91 15.57 -0.47
CA ILE A 190 -0.50 15.62 -0.11
C ILE A 190 -0.10 17.06 0.23
N GLU A 191 -0.56 18.04 -0.55
CA GLU A 191 -0.31 19.47 -0.30
C GLU A 191 -1.10 20.01 0.91
N ALA A 192 -2.28 19.45 1.21
CA ALA A 192 -3.19 20.00 2.21
C ALA A 192 -3.09 19.41 3.62
N GLY A 193 -2.66 18.15 3.80
CA GLY A 193 -2.78 17.52 5.12
C GLY A 193 -2.10 16.17 5.35
N ILE A 194 -1.65 15.46 4.31
CA ILE A 194 -0.87 14.23 4.51
C ILE A 194 0.48 14.58 5.13
N LYS A 195 0.91 13.80 6.12
CA LYS A 195 2.16 14.00 6.88
C LYS A 195 3.16 12.87 6.67
N LEU A 196 2.66 11.69 6.32
CA LEU A 196 3.43 10.46 6.16
C LEU A 196 2.94 9.71 4.93
N ILE A 197 3.88 9.24 4.11
CA ILE A 197 3.62 8.37 2.96
C ILE A 197 4.57 7.18 3.07
N LEU A 198 3.99 5.98 3.14
CA LEU A 198 4.69 4.72 2.87
C LEU A 198 4.38 4.34 1.43
N LEU A 199 5.40 3.96 0.68
CA LEU A 199 5.27 3.67 -0.74
C LEU A 199 6.09 2.45 -1.10
N GLU A 200 5.44 1.46 -1.70
CA GLU A 200 6.10 0.42 -2.48
C GLU A 200 6.46 0.96 -3.86
N ALA A 201 7.73 0.85 -4.25
CA ALA A 201 8.27 1.43 -5.48
C ALA A 201 8.31 0.45 -6.67
N ASP A 202 7.20 -0.24 -6.89
CA ASP A 202 7.05 -1.23 -7.95
C ASP A 202 6.69 -0.68 -9.34
N MET A 203 6.96 -1.47 -10.38
CA MET A 203 6.72 -1.11 -11.79
C MET A 203 7.39 0.21 -12.26
N PRO A 204 8.67 0.49 -11.92
CA PRO A 204 9.36 1.69 -12.36
C PRO A 204 9.47 1.75 -13.89
N ASN A 205 9.51 2.97 -14.45
CA ASN A 205 9.84 3.23 -15.86
C ASN A 205 11.32 2.94 -16.22
N THR A 206 12.10 2.49 -15.25
CA THR A 206 13.49 2.03 -15.38
C THR A 206 13.58 0.61 -14.82
N GLY A 207 14.64 -0.15 -15.09
CA GLY A 207 14.84 -1.48 -14.46
C GLY A 207 14.16 -2.67 -15.15
N GLY A 208 13.17 -2.43 -16.02
CA GLY A 208 12.61 -3.45 -16.92
C GLY A 208 11.43 -4.26 -16.36
N ASP A 209 11.02 -3.99 -15.12
CA ASP A 209 9.92 -4.68 -14.44
C ASP A 209 8.54 -4.29 -14.97
N CYS A 210 8.46 -3.17 -15.69
CA CYS A 210 7.25 -2.71 -16.35
C CYS A 210 7.44 -2.55 -17.87
N GLN A 211 6.44 -3.02 -18.63
CA GLN A 211 6.44 -2.99 -20.10
C GLN A 211 5.64 -1.83 -20.70
N SER A 212 4.63 -1.32 -19.99
CA SER A 212 3.77 -0.23 -20.45
C SER A 212 3.15 0.49 -19.27
N HIS A 213 2.92 1.80 -19.39
CA HIS A 213 2.26 2.61 -18.37
C HIS A 213 2.96 2.51 -16.99
N CYS A 214 4.28 2.65 -17.03
CA CYS A 214 5.16 2.49 -15.88
C CYS A 214 5.21 3.73 -15.01
N MET A 215 5.48 3.52 -13.73
CA MET A 215 5.54 4.59 -12.74
C MET A 215 6.79 5.45 -12.94
N ASP A 216 6.61 6.75 -13.12
CA ASP A 216 7.71 7.72 -13.12
C ASP A 216 8.01 8.18 -11.68
N TYR A 217 8.78 7.36 -10.95
CA TYR A 217 9.17 7.66 -9.58
C TYR A 217 10.06 8.89 -9.46
N ALA A 218 10.85 9.24 -10.49
CA ALA A 218 11.64 10.46 -10.46
C ALA A 218 10.71 11.68 -10.37
N LYS A 219 9.69 11.74 -11.24
CA LYS A 219 8.67 12.79 -11.21
C LYS A 219 7.85 12.78 -9.92
N PHE A 220 7.43 11.61 -9.45
CA PHE A 220 6.66 11.50 -8.21
C PHE A 220 7.47 11.97 -6.98
N PHE A 221 8.74 11.59 -6.89
CA PHE A 221 9.61 12.03 -5.79
C PHE A 221 9.97 13.51 -5.88
N GLU A 222 10.07 14.08 -7.09
CA GLU A 222 10.20 15.52 -7.27
C GLU A 222 8.96 16.26 -6.74
N PHE A 223 7.77 15.76 -7.04
CA PHE A 223 6.53 16.28 -6.48
C PHE A 223 6.52 16.22 -4.94
N LEU A 224 6.86 15.06 -4.34
CA LEU A 224 6.93 14.91 -2.88
C LEU A 224 7.92 15.91 -2.25
N ARG A 225 9.10 16.07 -2.84
CA ARG A 225 10.09 17.07 -2.39
C ARG A 225 9.56 18.49 -2.52
N GLY A 226 8.87 18.81 -3.62
CA GLY A 226 8.21 20.09 -3.84
C GLY A 226 7.13 20.39 -2.80
N ALA A 227 6.41 19.36 -2.35
CA ALA A 227 5.44 19.43 -1.26
C ALA A 227 6.09 19.45 0.15
N GLY A 228 7.42 19.41 0.24
CA GLY A 228 8.17 19.52 1.50
C GLY A 228 8.50 18.19 2.19
N PHE A 229 8.18 17.05 1.57
CA PHE A 229 8.50 15.74 2.14
C PHE A 229 9.99 15.42 1.99
N GLN A 230 10.52 14.68 2.96
CA GLN A 230 11.84 14.08 2.92
C GLN A 230 11.71 12.56 2.99
N GLN A 231 12.47 11.84 2.16
CA GLN A 231 12.63 10.40 2.32
C GLN A 231 13.48 10.14 3.58
N VAL A 232 12.91 9.45 4.55
CA VAL A 232 13.53 9.22 5.87
C VAL A 232 14.00 7.78 6.07
N GLU A 233 13.46 6.83 5.32
CA GLU A 233 13.92 5.44 5.32
C GLU A 233 13.63 4.75 3.99
N THR A 234 14.45 3.74 3.67
CA THR A 234 14.24 2.78 2.60
C THR A 234 14.49 1.39 3.14
N PHE A 235 13.63 0.45 2.78
CA PHE A 235 13.86 -0.97 3.00
C PHE A 235 13.75 -1.68 1.66
N ASN A 236 14.90 -2.11 1.15
CA ASN A 236 15.02 -2.92 -0.05
C ASN A 236 14.87 -4.42 0.31
N ASP A 237 13.88 -5.08 -0.26
CA ASP A 237 13.66 -6.54 -0.22
C ASP A 237 14.72 -7.33 -0.98
N CYS A 238 15.27 -6.76 -2.06
CA CYS A 238 16.39 -7.33 -2.80
C CYS A 238 17.71 -7.33 -2.00
N ASP A 239 17.78 -6.66 -0.84
CA ASP A 239 18.90 -6.80 0.08
C ASP A 239 18.77 -8.11 0.89
N ARG A 240 19.22 -9.20 0.26
CA ARG A 240 19.24 -10.55 0.83
C ARG A 240 20.01 -10.65 2.15
N ALA A 241 20.96 -9.74 2.41
CA ALA A 241 21.67 -9.72 3.69
C ALA A 241 20.77 -9.30 4.87
N ARG A 242 19.65 -8.62 4.58
CA ARG A 242 18.70 -8.09 5.55
C ARG A 242 17.39 -8.88 5.60
N THR A 243 16.97 -9.48 4.48
CA THR A 243 15.68 -10.20 4.34
C THR A 243 15.80 -11.73 4.40
N GLY A 244 16.99 -12.29 4.15
CA GLY A 244 17.18 -13.75 4.14
C GLY A 244 16.49 -14.48 2.98
N ALA A 245 16.00 -13.75 1.99
CA ALA A 245 15.36 -14.23 0.77
C ALA A 245 16.36 -14.66 -0.31
#